data_AF-A0ABC9GBG4-F1
#
_entry.id   AF-A0ABC9GBG4-F1
#
_cell.length_a   1.000
_cell.length_b   1.000
_cell.length_c   1.000
_cell.angle_alpha   90.00
_cell.angle_beta   90.00
_cell.angle_gamma   90.00
#
_symmetry.space_group_name_H-M   'P 1'
#
loop_
_entity.id
_entity.type
_entity.pdbx_description
1 polymer ?
#
loop_
_entity_poly.entity_id
_entity_poly.type
_entity_poly.pdbx_seq_one_letter_code
_entity_poly.pdbx_strand_id
1 'polypeptide(L)'
;MEIRVRCGCGESSCPEWAVVELQGVVQPQASFVGDIRGLHIGRLCSASSPSSSSSKGGYTFTVGYHELVGTKVTLKKPLLVLRKKKVSGGGGGGDEEPPAAEVEQELEVIGVIRHKILFKDRPKALISKPVTKEKKTVQPAAN
;
A
#
# COMPACT_ATOMS: atom_id res chain seq x y z
N MET A 1 5.82 -29.90 -11.47
CA MET A 1 6.00 -28.90 -12.54
C MET A 1 6.71 -27.71 -11.92
N GLU A 2 7.92 -27.40 -12.37
CA GLU A 2 8.72 -26.25 -11.91
C GLU A 2 8.87 -25.29 -13.09
N ILE A 3 8.46 -24.03 -12.93
CA ILE A 3 8.64 -22.99 -13.95
C ILE A 3 9.77 -22.10 -13.47
N ARG A 4 10.89 -22.11 -14.19
CA ARG A 4 12.05 -21.25 -13.90
C ARG A 4 11.85 -19.91 -14.61
N VAL A 5 11.88 -18.83 -13.83
CA VAL A 5 11.69 -17.45 -14.34
C VAL A 5 12.97 -16.66 -14.08
N ARG A 6 13.48 -15.94 -15.09
CA ARG A 6 14.63 -15.03 -14.92
C ARG A 6 14.16 -13.67 -14.40
N CYS A 7 14.90 -13.09 -13.45
CA CYS A 7 14.68 -11.73 -12.97
C CYS A 7 15.35 -10.71 -13.89
N GLY A 8 14.74 -9.55 -14.10
CA GLY A 8 15.43 -8.39 -14.71
C GLY A 8 16.39 -7.67 -13.75
N CYS A 9 16.57 -8.21 -12.56
CA CYS A 9 17.13 -7.54 -11.39
C CYS A 9 18.68 -7.54 -11.34
N GLY A 10 19.33 -8.01 -12.40
CA GLY A 10 20.78 -8.14 -12.50
C GLY A 10 21.38 -9.14 -11.50
N GLU A 11 22.61 -8.88 -11.06
CA GLU A 11 23.35 -9.69 -10.06
C GLU A 11 22.83 -9.51 -8.62
N SER A 12 21.90 -8.57 -8.40
CA SER A 12 21.31 -8.32 -7.08
C SER A 12 20.15 -9.26 -6.78
N SER A 13 19.89 -9.52 -5.49
CA SER A 13 18.69 -10.25 -5.08
C SER A 13 17.43 -9.48 -5.52
N CYS A 14 16.46 -10.18 -6.11
CA CYS A 14 15.20 -9.57 -6.53
C CYS A 14 14.55 -8.79 -5.35
N PRO A 15 14.18 -7.51 -5.55
CA PRO A 15 13.62 -6.70 -4.47
C PRO A 15 12.39 -7.33 -3.83
N GLU A 16 12.29 -7.23 -2.52
CA GLU A 16 11.09 -7.64 -1.77
C GLU A 16 10.06 -6.50 -1.81
N TRP A 17 8.85 -6.83 -2.25
CA TRP A 17 7.70 -5.93 -2.26
C TRP A 17 6.66 -6.41 -1.25
N ALA A 18 5.80 -5.50 -0.80
CA ALA A 18 4.64 -5.82 0.02
C ALA A 18 3.38 -5.21 -0.58
N VAL A 19 2.26 -5.90 -0.41
CA VAL A 19 0.93 -5.38 -0.73
C VAL A 19 0.29 -4.83 0.52
N VAL A 20 -0.28 -3.63 0.45
CA VAL A 20 -1.19 -3.11 1.48
C VAL A 20 -2.60 -3.50 1.08
N GLU A 21 -3.25 -4.33 1.89
CA GLU A 21 -4.60 -4.83 1.64
C GLU A 21 -5.58 -4.23 2.66
N LEU A 22 -6.60 -3.55 2.16
CA LEU A 22 -7.63 -2.89 2.96
C LEU A 22 -8.96 -3.61 2.72
N GLN A 23 -9.69 -3.93 3.79
CA GLN A 23 -11.07 -4.41 3.65
C GLN A 23 -12.02 -3.22 3.42
N GLY A 24 -12.13 -2.80 2.16
CA GLY A 24 -12.96 -1.66 1.75
C GLY A 24 -12.39 -0.97 0.51
N VAL A 25 -12.83 0.27 0.27
CA VAL A 25 -12.39 1.09 -0.86
C VAL A 25 -11.77 2.39 -0.34
N VAL A 26 -10.62 2.79 -0.90
CA VAL A 26 -10.06 4.13 -0.67
C VAL A 26 -10.82 5.11 -1.55
N GLN A 27 -11.69 5.90 -0.93
CA GLN A 27 -12.54 6.86 -1.62
C GLN A 27 -11.90 8.27 -1.56
N PRO A 28 -11.65 8.92 -2.71
CA PRO A 28 -11.31 10.33 -2.74
C PRO A 28 -12.45 11.18 -2.18
N GLN A 29 -12.15 12.41 -1.73
CA GLN A 29 -13.19 13.38 -1.39
C GLN A 29 -14.07 13.67 -2.61
N ALA A 30 -15.36 13.94 -2.40
CA ALA A 30 -16.32 14.14 -3.49
C ALA A 30 -15.95 15.30 -4.44
N SER A 31 -15.22 16.30 -3.94
CA SER A 31 -14.72 17.43 -4.72
C SER A 31 -13.44 17.14 -5.49
N PHE A 32 -12.79 15.99 -5.28
CA PHE A 32 -11.56 15.63 -5.97
C PHE A 32 -11.87 15.10 -7.37
N VAL A 33 -11.35 15.80 -8.38
CA VAL A 33 -11.43 15.41 -9.79
C VAL A 33 -10.03 15.01 -10.23
N GLY A 34 -9.83 13.74 -10.56
CA GLY A 34 -8.54 13.24 -11.03
C GLY A 34 -8.26 11.79 -10.61
N ASP A 35 -7.05 11.35 -10.89
CA ASP A 35 -6.55 10.04 -10.52
C ASP A 35 -5.80 10.09 -9.18
N ILE A 36 -5.97 9.06 -8.35
CA ILE A 36 -5.24 8.94 -7.09
C ILE A 36 -3.85 8.34 -7.22
N ARG A 37 -3.49 7.79 -8.40
CA ARG A 37 -2.17 7.22 -8.65
C ARG A 37 -1.07 8.26 -8.41
N GLY A 38 -0.06 7.88 -7.62
CA GLY A 38 1.09 8.73 -7.31
C GLY A 38 0.84 9.80 -6.24
N LEU A 39 -0.38 9.92 -5.71
CA LEU A 39 -0.69 10.88 -4.64
C LEU A 39 -0.34 10.32 -3.26
N HIS A 40 0.04 11.22 -2.36
CA HIS A 40 0.16 10.90 -0.95
C HIS A 40 -1.24 10.76 -0.31
N ILE A 41 -1.65 9.53 -0.03
CA ILE A 41 -2.98 9.25 0.56
C ILE A 41 -2.96 9.09 2.08
N GLY A 42 -1.77 9.00 2.69
CA GLY A 42 -1.67 8.71 4.11
C GLY A 42 -0.30 8.22 4.56
N ARG A 43 -0.21 7.84 5.84
CA ARG A 43 1.03 7.42 6.48
C ARG A 43 0.92 5.99 7.01
N LEU A 44 1.81 5.12 6.56
CA LEU A 44 1.96 3.75 7.04
C LEU A 44 3.15 3.69 8.00
N CYS A 45 2.91 3.23 9.23
CA CYS A 45 3.93 3.05 10.26
C CYS A 45 4.04 1.57 10.65
N SER A 46 5.27 1.10 10.86
CA SER A 46 5.54 -0.19 11.50
C SER A 46 5.77 0.04 12.99
N ALA A 47 5.01 -0.62 13.84
CA ALA A 47 5.26 -0.63 15.28
C ALA A 47 6.37 -1.65 15.58
N SER A 48 7.62 -1.26 15.38
CA SER A 48 8.75 -2.01 15.91
C SER A 48 8.88 -1.69 17.40
N SER A 49 8.23 -2.46 18.27
CA SER A 49 8.57 -2.38 19.69
C SER A 49 9.94 -3.03 19.91
N PRO A 50 10.92 -2.35 20.54
CA PRO A 50 12.23 -2.93 20.82
C PRO A 50 12.20 -4.08 21.85
N SER A 51 11.04 -4.40 22.43
CA SER A 51 10.92 -5.42 23.50
C SER A 51 10.03 -6.62 23.17
N SER A 52 9.33 -6.66 22.02
CA SER A 52 8.44 -7.79 21.73
C SER A 52 9.12 -8.83 20.83
N SER A 53 9.52 -9.97 21.41
CA SER A 53 9.90 -11.21 20.72
C SER A 53 8.76 -11.84 19.89
N SER A 54 7.63 -11.14 19.72
CA SER A 54 6.52 -11.53 18.87
C SER A 54 6.82 -11.14 17.43
N SER A 55 7.01 -12.15 16.58
CA SER A 55 7.18 -12.04 15.11
C SER A 55 6.00 -11.41 14.36
N LYS A 56 4.93 -11.01 15.06
CA LYS A 56 3.80 -10.25 14.53
C LYS A 56 3.99 -8.77 14.82
N GLY A 57 4.78 -8.10 13.99
CA GLY A 57 4.87 -6.63 13.98
C GLY A 57 3.50 -6.02 13.64
N GLY A 58 3.04 -5.10 14.48
CA GLY A 58 1.83 -4.31 14.23
C GLY A 58 2.09 -3.20 13.22
N TYR A 59 1.09 -2.87 12.41
CA TYR A 59 1.13 -1.74 11.50
C TYR A 59 0.00 -0.78 11.81
N THR A 60 0.24 0.52 11.63
CA THR A 60 -0.82 1.52 11.62
C THR A 60 -0.82 2.24 10.28
N PHE A 61 -2.01 2.49 9.74
CA PHE A 61 -2.18 3.23 8.49
C PHE A 61 -3.19 4.34 8.70
N THR A 62 -2.74 5.58 8.57
CA THR A 62 -3.58 6.77 8.73
C THR A 62 -3.92 7.32 7.36
N VAL A 63 -5.21 7.40 7.04
CA VAL A 63 -5.76 7.95 5.78
C VAL A 63 -6.84 8.98 6.13
N GLY A 64 -6.60 10.24 5.78
CA GLY A 64 -7.44 11.34 6.24
C GLY A 64 -7.52 11.37 7.78
N TYR A 65 -8.75 11.37 8.33
CA TYR A 65 -9.00 11.31 9.78
C TYR A 65 -9.21 9.88 10.31
N HIS A 66 -8.96 8.86 9.49
CA HIS A 66 -9.11 7.47 9.89
C HIS A 66 -7.76 6.83 10.17
N GLU A 67 -7.71 6.03 11.23
CA GLU A 67 -6.60 5.15 11.56
C GLU A 67 -7.05 3.69 11.43
N LEU A 68 -6.26 2.90 10.72
CA LEU A 68 -6.41 1.46 10.61
C LEU A 68 -5.25 0.77 11.32
N VAL A 69 -5.56 -0.33 11.99
CA VAL A 69 -4.55 -1.22 12.58
C VAL A 69 -4.47 -2.47 11.71
N GLY A 70 -3.25 -2.87 11.38
CA GLY A 70 -2.99 -3.97 10.48
C GLY A 70 -1.87 -4.86 10.95
N THR A 71 -1.68 -5.97 10.26
CA THR A 71 -0.67 -6.98 10.58
C THR A 71 0.02 -7.47 9.32
N LYS A 72 1.31 -7.84 9.43
CA LYS A 72 2.02 -8.53 8.36
C LYS A 72 1.56 -10.00 8.28
N VAL A 73 1.19 -10.44 7.09
CA VAL A 73 0.72 -11.80 6.80
C VAL A 73 1.55 -12.38 5.67
N THR A 74 2.12 -13.57 5.88
CA THR A 74 2.82 -14.32 4.83
C THR A 74 1.83 -14.91 3.84
N LEU A 75 2.10 -14.75 2.55
CA LEU A 75 1.31 -15.31 1.47
C LEU A 75 1.61 -16.81 1.31
N LYS A 76 0.57 -17.63 1.17
CA LYS A 76 0.71 -19.05 0.84
C LYS A 76 1.35 -19.28 -0.54
N LYS A 77 1.10 -18.34 -1.46
CA LYS A 77 1.65 -18.32 -2.82
C LYS A 77 2.28 -16.94 -3.04
N PRO A 78 3.62 -16.85 -3.15
CA PRO A 78 4.28 -15.60 -3.50
C PRO A 78 3.83 -15.09 -4.87
N LEU A 79 3.84 -13.77 -5.06
CA LEU A 79 3.48 -13.12 -6.32
C LEU A 79 4.73 -12.49 -6.94
N LEU A 80 4.83 -12.54 -8.27
CA LEU A 80 5.83 -11.78 -9.02
C LEU A 80 5.28 -10.39 -9.35
N VAL A 81 6.10 -9.37 -9.17
CA VAL A 81 5.81 -8.03 -9.67
C VAL A 81 6.40 -7.93 -11.07
N LEU A 82 5.52 -7.77 -12.06
CA LEU A 82 5.89 -7.72 -13.47
C LEU A 82 5.73 -6.30 -14.00
N ARG A 83 6.71 -5.84 -14.77
CA ARG A 83 6.67 -4.60 -15.52
C ARG A 83 6.61 -4.92 -17.01
N LYS A 84 5.70 -4.27 -17.74
CA LYS A 84 5.73 -4.30 -19.20
C LYS A 84 6.96 -3.53 -19.69
N LYS A 85 7.81 -4.18 -20.47
CA LYS A 85 8.93 -3.49 -21.13
C LYS A 85 8.39 -2.73 -22.32
N LYS A 86 8.61 -1.41 -22.35
CA LYS A 86 8.25 -0.61 -23.52
C LYS A 86 9.29 -0.91 -24.60
N VAL A 87 8.88 -1.56 -25.68
CA VAL A 87 9.72 -1.71 -26.87
C VAL A 87 9.84 -0.31 -27.46
N SER A 88 10.94 0.39 -27.18
CA SER A 88 11.27 1.60 -27.94
C SER A 88 11.70 1.12 -29.33
N GLY A 89 10.78 1.16 -30.29
CA GLY A 89 11.13 1.02 -31.69
C GLY A 89 12.21 2.05 -32.03
N GLY A 90 13.38 1.56 -32.42
CA GLY A 90 14.43 2.38 -33.01
C GLY A 90 13.89 3.10 -34.24
N GLY A 91 14.27 4.37 -34.40
CA GLY A 91 13.73 5.28 -35.40
C GLY A 91 13.99 4.90 -36.85
N GLY A 92 13.17 5.49 -37.72
CA GLY A 92 13.32 5.52 -39.16
C GLY A 92 11.99 5.99 -39.77
N GLY A 93 11.95 7.23 -40.27
CA GLY A 93 10.77 7.80 -40.89
C GLY A 93 10.32 7.02 -42.12
N GLY A 94 9.01 6.93 -42.31
CA GLY A 94 8.37 6.30 -43.46
C GLY A 94 6.90 6.08 -43.15
N ASP A 95 6.04 6.81 -43.86
CA ASP A 95 4.58 6.66 -43.86
C ASP A 95 4.24 5.31 -44.52
N GLU A 96 4.32 4.21 -43.77
CA GLU A 96 3.72 2.93 -44.14
C GLU A 96 3.19 2.24 -42.88
N GLU A 97 1.89 1.97 -42.89
CA GLU A 97 1.15 1.25 -41.86
C GLU A 97 1.72 -0.19 -41.78
N PRO A 98 2.39 -0.58 -40.68
CA PRO A 98 2.90 -1.93 -40.59
C PRO A 98 1.75 -2.88 -40.28
N PRO A 99 1.76 -4.10 -40.85
CA PRO A 99 0.72 -5.10 -40.59
C PRO A 99 0.67 -5.39 -39.08
N ALA A 100 -0.52 -5.79 -38.61
CA ALA A 100 -0.82 -6.20 -37.23
C ALA A 100 0.03 -7.41 -36.77
N ALA A 101 1.33 -7.21 -36.63
CA ALA A 101 2.24 -8.14 -35.99
C ALA A 101 1.95 -8.06 -34.49
N GLU A 102 1.67 -9.23 -33.91
CA GLU A 102 1.54 -9.42 -32.47
C GLU A 102 2.73 -8.77 -31.79
N VAL A 103 2.55 -7.59 -31.20
CA VAL A 103 3.62 -6.90 -30.48
C VAL A 103 3.94 -7.78 -29.28
N GLU A 104 5.01 -8.58 -29.38
CA GLU A 104 5.50 -9.41 -28.29
C GLU A 104 5.79 -8.49 -27.09
N GLN A 105 4.85 -8.46 -26.14
CA GLN A 105 4.99 -7.66 -24.94
C GLN A 105 5.93 -8.40 -23.99
N GLU A 106 7.21 -8.04 -24.04
CA GLU A 106 8.19 -8.54 -23.07
C GLU A 106 7.81 -8.10 -21.64
N LEU A 107 7.70 -9.07 -20.74
CA LEU A 107 7.45 -8.85 -19.32
C LEU A 107 8.74 -9.05 -18.53
N GLU A 108 9.04 -8.10 -17.67
CA GLU A 108 10.21 -8.11 -16.81
C GLU A 108 9.79 -8.31 -15.36
N VAL A 109 10.42 -9.27 -14.67
CA VAL A 109 10.25 -9.42 -13.22
C VAL A 109 11.07 -8.34 -12.52
N ILE A 110 10.38 -7.51 -11.71
CA ILE A 110 10.98 -6.39 -10.97
C ILE A 110 10.88 -6.56 -9.44
N GLY A 111 10.24 -7.63 -8.97
CA GLY A 111 10.04 -7.84 -7.54
C GLY A 111 9.33 -9.15 -7.19
N VAL A 112 9.43 -9.55 -5.92
CA VAL A 112 8.65 -10.65 -5.34
C VAL A 112 7.88 -10.14 -4.14
N ILE A 113 6.60 -10.51 -4.07
CA ILE A 113 5.74 -10.26 -2.90
C ILE A 113 5.57 -11.57 -2.16
N ARG A 114 6.10 -11.64 -0.93
CA ARG A 114 5.94 -12.79 -0.03
C ARG A 114 5.00 -12.50 1.13
N HIS A 115 4.76 -11.24 1.43
CA HIS A 115 3.91 -10.81 2.52
C HIS A 115 2.97 -9.68 2.07
N LYS A 116 1.84 -9.59 2.76
CA LYS A 116 0.92 -8.44 2.71
C LYS A 116 0.78 -7.82 4.09
N ILE A 117 0.45 -6.53 4.13
CA ILE A 117 0.02 -5.83 5.34
C ILE A 117 -1.51 -5.74 5.24
N LEU A 118 -2.19 -6.52 6.10
CA LEU A 118 -3.64 -6.66 6.07
C LEU A 118 -4.29 -5.76 7.13
N PHE A 119 -5.19 -4.89 6.67
CA PHE A 119 -6.07 -4.06 7.50
C PHE A 119 -7.51 -4.54 7.31
N LYS A 120 -7.98 -5.42 8.21
CA LYS A 120 -9.31 -6.04 8.16
C LYS A 120 -10.32 -5.43 9.14
N ASP A 121 -9.82 -4.71 10.14
CA ASP A 121 -10.66 -4.14 11.19
C ASP A 121 -11.21 -2.79 10.74
N ARG A 122 -12.37 -2.41 11.31
CA ARG A 122 -13.04 -1.14 10.99
C ARG A 122 -12.13 0.06 11.30
N PRO A 123 -11.99 1.04 10.39
CA PRO A 123 -11.21 2.25 10.65
C PRO A 123 -11.73 3.03 11.87
N LYS A 124 -10.80 3.49 12.72
CA LYS A 124 -11.09 4.34 13.88
C LYS A 124 -10.96 5.79 13.49
N ALA A 125 -11.96 6.61 13.81
CA ALA A 125 -11.89 8.04 13.58
C ALA A 125 -11.01 8.71 14.65
N LEU A 126 -10.10 9.59 14.25
CA LEU A 126 -9.19 10.35 15.13
C LEU A 126 -9.85 11.59 15.75
N ILE A 127 -11.18 11.60 15.85
CA ILE A 127 -11.93 12.77 16.35
C ILE A 127 -11.54 13.01 17.81
N SER A 128 -11.07 14.21 18.11
CA SER A 128 -10.78 14.64 19.48
C SER A 128 -12.01 14.46 20.36
N LYS A 129 -11.91 13.70 21.45
CA LYS A 129 -12.98 13.62 22.45
C LYS A 129 -13.34 15.05 22.87
N PRO A 130 -14.62 15.46 22.87
CA PRO A 130 -15.00 16.78 23.34
C PRO A 130 -14.58 16.93 24.81
N VAL A 131 -13.98 18.06 25.14
CA VAL A 131 -13.54 18.38 26.51
C VAL A 131 -14.79 18.41 27.40
N THR A 132 -14.95 17.42 28.28
CA THR A 132 -16.01 17.42 29.27
C THR A 132 -15.77 18.63 30.17
N LYS A 133 -16.58 19.69 30.04
CA LYS A 133 -16.58 20.79 31.00
C LYS A 133 -17.01 20.22 32.34
N GLU A 134 -16.06 20.03 33.26
CA GLU A 134 -16.38 19.71 34.64
C GLU A 134 -17.24 20.83 35.22
N LYS A 135 -18.47 20.49 35.60
CA LYS A 135 -19.37 21.41 36.30
C LYS A 135 -18.81 21.59 37.71
N LYS A 136 -18.08 22.69 37.93
CA LYS A 136 -17.58 23.11 39.24
C LYS A 136 -18.77 23.25 40.19
N THR A 137 -18.98 22.28 41.07
CA THR A 137 -19.92 22.36 42.19
C THR A 137 -19.42 23.45 43.14
N VAL A 138 -20.14 24.56 43.20
CA VAL A 138 -19.94 25.60 44.21
C VAL A 138 -20.42 25.03 45.55
N GLN A 139 -19.52 24.88 46.51
CA GLN A 139 -19.88 24.58 47.90
C GLN A 139 -20.44 25.86 48.55
N PRO A 140 -21.55 25.79 49.31
CA PRO A 140 -21.99 26.92 50.10
C PRO A 140 -21.10 27.09 51.34
N ALA A 141 -20.68 28.32 51.61
CA ALA A 141 -20.04 28.70 52.87
C ALA A 141 -21.08 28.65 54.00
N ALA A 142 -20.74 27.97 55.10
CA ALA A 142 -21.49 28.03 56.34
C ALA A 142 -20.80 29.02 57.29
N ASN A 143 -21.59 29.94 57.83
CA ASN A 143 -21.27 30.84 58.94
C ASN A 143 -21.08 30.08 60.25
#